data_AF-A0A4Q7EMK1-F1
#
_entry.id   AF-A0A4Q7EMK1-F1
#
_cell.length_a   1.000
_cell.length_b   1.000
_cell.length_c   1.000
_cell.angle_alpha   90.00
_cell.angle_beta   90.00
_cell.angle_gamma   90.00
#
_symmetry.space_group_name_H-M   'P 1'
#
loop_
_entity.id
_entity.type
_entity.pdbx_description
1 polymer ?
#
loop_
_entity_poly.entity_id
_entity_poly.type
_entity_poly.pdbx_seq_one_letter_code
_entity_poly.pdbx_strand_id
1 'polypeptide(L)'
;MRLIKVVHKAPIRVARISKKRQQLRLRRALVGLKIALAQEKQETRAMLDIYKRYPQGGVSKQELATANQQFVDILKGLGLGVFALLPFAPITIPLIVKLGQWLGVDVLPSSFSIGKKPKSNEKSND
;
A
#
# COMPACT_ATOMS: atom_id res chain seq x y z
N MET A 1 36.64 28.32 -16.78
CA MET A 1 35.26 27.86 -17.08
C MET A 1 34.83 26.70 -16.15
N ARG A 2 34.24 26.97 -14.96
CA ARG A 2 33.70 25.92 -14.06
C ARG A 2 32.25 26.16 -13.58
N LEU A 3 31.61 27.25 -14.00
CA LEU A 3 30.32 27.71 -13.44
C LEU A 3 29.13 26.78 -13.77
N ILE A 4 29.14 26.17 -14.96
CA ILE A 4 28.08 25.25 -15.44
C ILE A 4 27.96 24.00 -14.54
N LYS A 5 29.05 23.61 -13.84
CA LYS A 5 29.05 22.42 -12.98
C LYS A 5 28.31 22.60 -11.65
N VAL A 6 27.90 23.81 -11.28
CA VAL A 6 27.24 24.06 -9.99
C VAL A 6 25.73 24.23 -10.14
N VAL A 7 25.28 24.76 -11.28
CA VAL A 7 23.86 25.04 -11.57
C VAL A 7 23.01 23.78 -11.59
N HIS A 8 23.56 22.64 -12.05
CA HIS A 8 22.85 21.35 -12.06
C HIS A 8 22.91 20.60 -10.71
N LYS A 9 23.81 20.96 -9.77
CA LYS A 9 23.93 20.27 -8.48
C LYS A 9 22.75 20.57 -7.55
N ALA A 10 22.26 21.82 -7.56
CA ALA A 10 21.09 22.24 -6.80
C ALA A 10 19.81 21.47 -7.20
N PRO A 11 19.41 21.38 -8.48
CA PRO A 11 18.21 20.65 -8.87
C PRO A 11 18.33 19.14 -8.59
N ILE A 12 19.50 18.53 -8.75
CA ILE A 12 19.72 17.12 -8.38
C ILE A 12 19.50 16.90 -6.89
N ARG A 13 20.00 17.81 -6.04
CA ARG A 13 19.81 17.72 -4.59
C ARG A 13 18.33 17.87 -4.22
N VAL A 14 17.62 18.81 -4.84
CA VAL A 14 16.18 19.01 -4.64
C VAL A 14 15.40 17.77 -5.08
N ALA A 15 15.73 17.17 -6.22
CA ALA A 15 15.11 15.93 -6.68
C ALA A 15 15.31 14.77 -5.68
N ARG A 16 16.53 14.61 -5.13
CA ARG A 16 16.80 13.60 -4.08
C ARG A 16 16.02 13.86 -2.79
N ILE A 17 15.97 15.11 -2.34
CA ILE A 17 15.21 15.51 -1.14
C ILE A 17 13.71 15.28 -1.35
N SER A 18 13.19 15.66 -2.51
CA SER A 18 11.79 15.44 -2.90
C SER A 18 11.48 13.94 -2.90
N LYS A 19 12.32 13.11 -3.54
CA LYS A 19 12.16 11.65 -3.54
C LYS A 19 12.08 11.07 -2.12
N LYS A 20 13.00 11.46 -1.23
CA LYS A 20 13.00 11.00 0.17
C LYS A 20 11.75 11.46 0.92
N ARG A 21 11.29 12.69 0.68
CA ARG A 21 10.05 13.23 1.25
C ARG A 21 8.81 12.45 0.78
N GLN A 22 8.71 12.16 -0.52
CA GLN A 22 7.61 11.36 -1.06
C GLN A 22 7.61 9.95 -0.49
N GLN A 23 8.78 9.31 -0.40
CA GLN A 23 8.92 7.99 0.22
C GLN A 23 8.42 7.97 1.68
N LEU A 24 8.76 8.98 2.47
CA LEU A 24 8.30 9.11 3.86
C LEU A 24 6.79 9.34 3.94
N ARG A 25 6.22 10.14 3.04
CA ARG A 25 4.76 10.34 2.96
C ARG A 25 4.03 9.05 2.65
N LEU A 26 4.50 8.31 1.64
CA LEU A 26 3.95 6.99 1.28
C LEU A 26 4.06 6.00 2.43
N ARG A 27 5.21 5.94 3.12
CA ARG A 27 5.40 5.07 4.28
C ARG A 27 4.40 5.39 5.39
N ARG A 28 4.17 6.67 5.69
CA ARG A 28 3.16 7.09 6.69
C ARG A 28 1.75 6.70 6.28
N ALA A 29 1.39 6.92 5.02
CA ALA A 29 0.09 6.52 4.47
C ALA A 29 -0.12 5.00 4.57
N LEU A 30 0.92 4.19 4.28
CA LEU A 30 0.86 2.74 4.41
C LEU A 30 0.80 2.26 5.86
N VAL A 31 1.46 2.95 6.80
CA VAL A 31 1.29 2.68 8.24
C VAL A 31 -0.13 3.00 8.67
N GLY A 32 -0.70 4.12 8.20
CA GLY A 32 -2.10 4.44 8.43
C GLY A 32 -3.04 3.38 7.85
N LEU A 33 -2.74 2.88 6.64
CA LEU A 33 -3.47 1.78 6.01
C LEU A 33 -3.41 0.51 6.85
N LYS A 34 -2.23 0.15 7.37
CA LYS A 34 -2.08 -0.99 8.27
C LYS A 34 -2.95 -0.85 9.51
N ILE A 35 -2.95 0.34 10.13
CA ILE A 35 -3.74 0.61 11.35
C ILE A 35 -5.23 0.56 11.01
N ALA A 36 -5.67 1.19 9.94
CA ALA A 36 -7.07 1.18 9.49
C ALA A 36 -7.55 -0.26 9.20
N LEU A 37 -6.75 -1.04 8.47
CA LEU A 37 -7.03 -2.45 8.17
C LEU A 37 -6.98 -3.35 9.42
N ALA A 38 -6.25 -2.95 10.47
CA ALA A 38 -6.20 -3.67 11.74
C ALA A 38 -7.37 -3.31 12.68
N GLN A 39 -7.88 -2.08 12.57
CA GLN A 39 -8.89 -1.52 13.47
C GLN A 39 -10.33 -1.76 13.00
N GLU A 40 -10.59 -1.92 11.69
CA GLU A 40 -11.92 -2.25 11.15
C GLU A 40 -12.09 -3.77 10.93
N LYS A 41 -13.04 -4.39 11.67
CA LYS A 41 -12.95 -5.82 12.00
C LYS A 41 -14.03 -6.74 11.40
N GLN A 42 -15.06 -6.23 10.72
CA GLN A 42 -16.09 -7.07 10.09
C GLN A 42 -16.31 -6.74 8.60
N GLU A 43 -16.56 -5.49 8.25
CA GLU A 43 -16.82 -5.08 6.85
C GLU A 43 -15.58 -5.28 5.96
N THR A 44 -14.41 -4.87 6.44
CA THR A 44 -13.14 -5.03 5.71
C THR A 44 -12.75 -6.50 5.53
N ARG A 45 -13.10 -7.38 6.48
CA ARG A 45 -12.87 -8.83 6.33
C ARG A 45 -13.72 -9.41 5.21
N ALA A 46 -15.00 -9.04 5.17
CA ALA A 46 -15.90 -9.44 4.08
C ALA A 46 -15.38 -8.94 2.73
N MET A 47 -14.91 -7.68 2.66
CA MET A 47 -14.25 -7.11 1.48
C MET A 47 -13.03 -7.93 1.04
N LEU A 48 -12.11 -8.24 1.97
CA LEU A 48 -10.91 -9.04 1.68
C LEU A 48 -11.24 -10.48 1.27
N ASP A 49 -12.27 -11.10 1.87
CA ASP A 49 -12.72 -12.44 1.51
C ASP A 49 -13.33 -12.50 0.10
N ILE A 50 -13.98 -11.43 -0.35
CA ILE A 50 -14.41 -11.27 -1.75
C ILE A 50 -13.17 -11.29 -2.67
N TYR A 51 -12.13 -10.54 -2.33
CA TYR A 51 -10.88 -10.54 -3.12
C TYR A 51 -10.17 -11.89 -3.14
N LYS A 52 -10.24 -12.66 -2.04
CA LYS A 52 -9.68 -14.02 -1.97
C LYS A 52 -10.41 -15.00 -2.88
N ARG A 53 -11.74 -14.88 -2.95
CA ARG A 53 -12.62 -15.76 -3.73
C ARG A 53 -12.75 -15.37 -5.20
N TYR A 54 -12.39 -14.14 -5.56
CA TYR A 54 -12.49 -13.66 -6.94
C TYR A 54 -11.68 -14.51 -7.94
N PRO A 55 -10.39 -14.84 -7.71
CA PRO A 55 -9.63 -15.72 -8.60
C PRO A 55 -10.18 -17.16 -8.65
N GLN A 56 -10.96 -17.56 -7.65
CA GLN A 56 -11.55 -18.90 -7.52
C GLN A 56 -12.93 -19.00 -8.21
N GLY A 57 -13.42 -17.90 -8.79
CA GLY A 57 -14.65 -17.89 -9.60
C GLY A 57 -15.96 -17.79 -8.79
N GLY A 58 -15.90 -17.58 -7.47
CA GLY A 58 -17.07 -17.58 -6.59
C GLY A 58 -17.65 -16.21 -6.24
N VAL A 59 -17.40 -15.17 -7.04
CA VAL A 59 -17.74 -13.78 -6.72
C VAL A 59 -18.48 -13.12 -7.88
N SER A 60 -19.61 -12.48 -7.59
CA SER A 60 -20.36 -11.72 -8.57
C SER A 60 -19.68 -10.38 -8.89
N LYS A 61 -19.94 -9.83 -10.09
CA LYS A 61 -19.40 -8.52 -10.48
C LYS A 61 -19.88 -7.38 -9.55
N GLN A 62 -21.08 -7.51 -9.00
CA GLN A 62 -21.65 -6.52 -8.08
C GLN A 62 -20.96 -6.55 -6.72
N GLU A 63 -20.76 -7.73 -6.14
CA GLU A 63 -20.00 -7.90 -4.89
C GLU A 63 -18.56 -7.36 -5.02
N LEU A 64 -17.92 -7.63 -6.16
CA LEU A 64 -16.60 -7.08 -6.45
C LEU A 64 -16.64 -5.54 -6.54
N ALA A 65 -17.63 -4.97 -7.21
CA ALA A 65 -17.76 -3.52 -7.34
C ALA A 65 -17.96 -2.83 -5.98
N THR A 66 -18.79 -3.41 -5.11
CA THR A 66 -18.99 -2.92 -3.74
C THR A 66 -17.71 -3.01 -2.91
N ALA A 67 -17.00 -4.14 -2.96
CA ALA A 67 -15.72 -4.30 -2.28
C ALA A 67 -14.67 -3.29 -2.78
N ASN A 68 -14.65 -3.01 -4.09
CA ASN A 68 -13.75 -2.02 -4.68
C ASN A 68 -14.05 -0.61 -4.20
N GLN A 69 -15.33 -0.25 -4.11
CA GLN A 69 -15.73 1.07 -3.65
C GLN A 69 -15.31 1.30 -2.19
N GLN A 70 -15.55 0.31 -1.31
CA GLN A 70 -15.08 0.33 0.07
C GLN A 70 -13.55 0.47 0.16
N PHE A 71 -12.81 -0.30 -0.64
CA PHE A 71 -11.36 -0.22 -0.67
C PHE A 71 -10.84 1.15 -1.14
N VAL A 72 -11.47 1.69 -2.18
CA VAL A 72 -11.15 3.01 -2.74
C VAL A 72 -11.35 4.12 -1.70
N ASP A 73 -12.40 4.04 -0.90
CA ASP A 73 -12.70 5.05 0.12
C ASP A 73 -11.69 4.97 1.28
N ILE A 74 -11.27 3.78 1.69
CA ILE A 74 -10.15 3.57 2.63
C ILE A 74 -8.87 4.21 2.07
N LEU A 75 -8.53 3.96 0.80
CA LEU A 75 -7.33 4.53 0.16
C LEU A 75 -7.39 6.06 0.04
N LYS A 76 -8.54 6.64 -0.28
CA LYS A 76 -8.74 8.09 -0.33
C LYS A 76 -8.58 8.72 1.05
N GLY A 77 -9.18 8.14 2.09
CA GLY A 77 -9.08 8.61 3.48
C GLY A 77 -7.64 8.63 4.00
N LEU A 78 -6.78 7.78 3.46
CA LEU A 78 -5.37 7.65 3.85
C LEU A 78 -4.39 8.42 2.95
N GLY A 79 -4.89 9.19 1.98
CA GLY A 79 -4.07 9.97 1.05
C GLY A 79 -3.38 9.14 -0.04
N LEU A 80 -3.84 7.91 -0.28
CA LEU A 80 -3.40 7.02 -1.36
C LEU A 80 -4.28 7.16 -2.61
N GLY A 81 -4.78 8.38 -2.88
CA GLY A 81 -5.77 8.66 -3.94
C GLY A 81 -5.35 8.25 -5.36
N VAL A 82 -4.05 8.17 -5.65
CA VAL A 82 -3.53 7.68 -6.94
C VAL A 82 -3.89 6.20 -7.16
N PHE A 83 -3.89 5.40 -6.09
CA PHE A 83 -4.25 3.98 -6.16
C PHE A 83 -5.77 3.75 -6.18
N ALA A 84 -6.54 4.72 -5.66
CA ALA A 84 -8.01 4.72 -5.71
C ALA A 84 -8.57 4.93 -7.14
N LEU A 85 -7.79 5.51 -8.04
CA LEU A 85 -8.18 5.72 -9.44
C LEU A 85 -7.97 4.49 -10.34
N LEU A 86 -7.32 3.42 -9.85
CA LEU A 86 -6.99 2.25 -10.66
C LEU A 86 -8.19 1.29 -10.78
N PRO A 87 -8.71 1.03 -11.99
CA PRO A 87 -9.89 0.18 -12.20
C PRO A 87 -9.64 -1.34 -12.09
N PHE A 88 -8.46 -1.79 -11.61
CA PHE A 88 -8.03 -3.20 -11.63
C PHE A 88 -7.89 -3.82 -10.24
N ALA A 89 -8.96 -3.89 -9.47
CA ALA A 89 -8.94 -4.32 -8.08
C ALA A 89 -8.29 -5.70 -7.76
N PRO A 90 -8.31 -6.74 -8.63
CA PRO A 90 -7.55 -7.98 -8.39
C PRO A 90 -6.03 -7.77 -8.39
N ILE A 91 -5.55 -6.73 -9.09
CA ILE A 91 -4.13 -6.36 -9.19
C ILE A 91 -3.76 -5.32 -8.13
N THR A 92 -4.70 -4.47 -7.70
CA THR A 92 -4.45 -3.37 -6.77
C THR A 92 -3.97 -3.85 -5.39
N ILE A 93 -4.56 -4.92 -4.84
CA ILE A 93 -4.11 -5.50 -3.56
C ILE A 93 -2.64 -5.98 -3.63
N PRO A 94 -2.25 -6.88 -4.56
CA PRO A 94 -0.86 -7.33 -4.61
C PRO A 94 0.13 -6.20 -4.92
N LEU A 95 -0.30 -5.15 -5.64
CA LEU A 95 0.52 -3.95 -5.86
C LEU A 95 0.77 -3.18 -4.56
N ILE A 96 -0.27 -2.90 -3.77
CA ILE A 96 -0.16 -2.19 -2.49
C ILE A 96 0.63 -3.03 -1.47
N VAL A 97 0.46 -4.35 -1.47
CA VAL A 97 1.25 -5.26 -0.64
C VAL A 97 2.73 -5.20 -1.01
N LYS A 98 3.06 -5.26 -2.31
CA LYS A 98 4.45 -5.12 -2.77
C LYS A 98 5.04 -3.75 -2.43
N LEU A 99 4.27 -2.67 -2.57
CA LEU A 99 4.71 -1.33 -2.21
C LEU A 99 4.92 -1.17 -0.71
N GLY A 100 4.02 -1.75 0.09
CA GLY A 100 4.17 -1.89 1.54
C GLY A 100 5.48 -2.57 1.89
N GLN A 101 5.71 -3.77 1.35
CA GLN A 101 6.93 -4.55 1.59
C GLN A 101 8.20 -3.80 1.16
N TRP A 102 8.15 -3.10 0.02
CA TRP A 102 9.27 -2.28 -0.46
C TRP A 102 9.57 -1.09 0.47
N LEU A 103 8.55 -0.56 1.13
CA LEU A 103 8.65 0.53 2.11
C LEU A 103 8.80 0.03 3.56
N GLY A 104 8.89 -1.28 3.77
CA GLY A 104 9.05 -1.92 5.08
C GLY A 104 7.79 -1.93 5.94
N VAL A 105 6.60 -1.83 5.33
CA VAL A 105 5.30 -1.83 6.00
C VAL A 105 4.49 -3.03 5.54
N ASP A 106 4.18 -3.94 6.46
CA ASP A 106 3.20 -4.99 6.20
C ASP A 106 1.79 -4.43 6.35
N VAL A 107 1.10 -4.26 5.22
CA VAL A 107 -0.19 -3.57 5.12
C VAL A 107 -1.38 -4.49 5.31
N LEU A 108 -1.24 -5.80 5.07
CA LEU A 108 -2.37 -6.73 5.21
C LEU A 108 -2.57 -7.14 6.67
N PRO A 109 -3.82 -7.42 7.09
CA PRO A 109 -4.08 -8.03 8.38
C PRO A 109 -3.53 -9.46 8.39
N SER A 110 -3.10 -9.92 9.57
CA SER A 110 -2.46 -11.23 9.78
C SER A 110 -3.28 -12.41 9.24
N SER A 111 -4.62 -12.26 9.21
CA SER A 111 -5.57 -13.24 8.71
C SER A 111 -5.54 -13.42 7.18
N PHE A 112 -4.90 -12.50 6.45
CA PHE A 112 -4.80 -12.51 4.99
C PHE A 112 -3.38 -12.85 4.54
N SER A 113 -2.86 -13.98 5.00
CA SER A 113 -1.51 -14.44 4.68
C SER A 113 -1.47 -15.02 3.26
N ILE A 114 -1.26 -14.16 2.25
CA ILE A 114 -0.80 -14.56 0.91
C ILE A 114 0.68 -15.00 1.06
N GLY A 115 0.90 -16.28 1.36
CA GLY A 115 2.13 -17.02 1.02
C GLY A 115 3.51 -16.47 1.44
N LYS A 116 3.69 -15.77 2.57
CA LYS A 116 5.04 -15.56 3.15
C LYS A 116 5.06 -15.52 4.67
N LYS A 117 5.91 -16.38 5.24
CA LYS A 117 6.27 -16.44 6.67
C LYS A 117 6.75 -15.07 7.17
N PRO A 118 6.40 -14.67 8.41
CA PRO A 118 6.89 -13.44 9.01
C PRO A 118 8.42 -13.48 9.06
N LYS A 119 9.09 -12.45 8.53
CA LYS A 119 10.51 -12.24 8.84
C LYS A 119 10.57 -11.73 10.27
N SER A 120 10.83 -12.66 11.19
CA SER A 120 11.34 -12.41 12.53
C SER A 120 12.60 -11.56 12.45
N ASN A 121 12.47 -10.24 12.53
CA ASN A 121 13.58 -9.38 12.93
C ASN A 121 13.57 -9.28 14.45
N GLU A 122 13.87 -10.41 15.08
CA GLU A 122 14.31 -10.46 16.47
C GLU A 122 15.82 -10.30 16.43
N LYS A 123 16.26 -9.03 16.44
CA LYS A 123 17.58 -8.70 16.98
C LYS A 123 17.32 -8.19 18.39
N SER A 124 17.10 -9.14 19.29
CA SER A 124 17.37 -8.95 20.71
C SER A 124 18.87 -8.64 20.85
N ASN A 125 19.14 -7.56 21.57
CA ASN A 125 20.45 -7.30 22.15
C ASN A 125 20.95 -8.55 22.88
N ASP A 126 22.18 -8.94 22.57
CA ASP A 126 23.20 -9.36 23.54
C ASP A 126 24.53 -8.77 23.08
#